data_AF-A0A946TV74-F1
#
_entry.id   AF-A0A946TV74-F1
#
_cell.length_a   1.000
_cell.length_b   1.000
_cell.length_c   1.000
_cell.angle_alpha   90.00
_cell.angle_beta   90.00
_cell.angle_gamma   90.00
#
_symmetry.space_group_name_H-M   'P 1'
#
loop_
_entity.id
_entity.type
_entity.pdbx_description
1 polymer ?
#
loop_
_entity_poly.entity_id
_entity_poly.type
_entity_poly.pdbx_seq_one_letter_code
_entity_poly.pdbx_strand_id
1 'polypeptide(L)' 'MKFLLKNFLSVVFLLSAIIYSFAEDEIPLVLEGAVWKYLDDGNDLGTDWRESDYDDSSWESGAAG' A
#
# COMPACT_ATOMS: atom_id res chain seq x y z
N MET A 1 16.44 42.91 -4.47
CA MET A 1 16.30 41.87 -3.42
C MET A 1 14.86 41.35 -3.23
N LYS A 2 13.84 42.22 -3.05
CA LYS A 2 12.44 41.80 -2.84
C LYS A 2 11.79 41.02 -4.00
N PHE A 3 12.18 41.27 -5.25
CA PHE A 3 11.68 40.53 -6.43
C PHE A 3 12.24 39.11 -6.50
N LEU A 4 13.56 38.98 -6.33
CA LEU A 4 14.27 37.69 -6.31
C LEU A 4 13.75 36.76 -5.20
N LEU A 5 13.46 37.31 -4.02
CA LEU A 5 12.93 36.53 -2.88
C LEU A 5 11.52 35.98 -3.15
N LYS A 6 10.66 36.74 -3.84
CA LYS A 6 9.29 36.31 -4.17
C LYS A 6 9.28 35.21 -5.24
N ASN A 7 10.14 35.34 -6.25
CA ASN A 7 10.29 34.31 -7.28
C ASN A 7 10.86 33.03 -6.69
N PHE A 8 11.86 33.13 -5.81
CA PHE A 8 12.40 31.98 -5.10
C PHE A 8 11.34 31.27 -4.25
N LEU A 9 10.56 32.03 -3.46
CA LEU A 9 9.51 31.45 -2.61
C LEU A 9 8.39 30.80 -3.42
N SER A 10 8.02 31.36 -4.58
CA SER A 10 7.05 30.74 -5.49
C SER A 10 7.57 29.44 -6.10
N VAL A 11 8.85 29.38 -6.48
CA VAL A 11 9.47 28.16 -7.00
C VAL A 11 9.52 27.08 -5.93
N VAL A 12 9.89 27.43 -4.70
CA VAL A 12 9.87 26.49 -3.56
C VAL A 12 8.46 25.97 -3.29
N PHE A 13 7.46 26.85 -3.33
CA PHE A 13 6.06 26.47 -3.12
C PHE A 13 5.57 25.51 -4.22
N LEU A 14 5.84 25.82 -5.50
CA LEU A 14 5.50 24.95 -6.63
C LEU A 14 6.20 23.59 -6.53
N LEU A 15 7.49 23.57 -6.18
CA LEU A 15 8.25 22.32 -6.00
C LEU A 15 7.71 21.48 -4.84
N SER A 16 7.31 22.10 -3.73
CA SER A 16 6.71 21.37 -2.60
C SER A 16 5.35 20.77 -2.98
N ALA A 17 4.49 21.52 -3.69
CA ALA A 17 3.18 21.06 -4.10
C ALA A 17 3.27 19.83 -5.03
N ILE A 18 4.24 19.85 -5.96
CA ILE A 18 4.49 18.73 -6.88
C ILE A 18 4.89 17.47 -6.12
N ILE A 19 5.77 17.58 -5.10
CA ILE A 19 6.20 16.42 -4.29
C ILE A 19 5.02 15.82 -3.50
N TYR A 20 4.11 16.66 -2.99
CA TYR A 20 2.92 16.18 -2.28
C TYR A 20 1.93 15.44 -3.21
N SER A 21 1.82 15.81 -4.49
CA SER A 21 0.91 15.16 -5.45
C SER A 21 1.36 13.75 -5.89
N PHE A 22 2.60 13.35 -5.61
CA PHE A 22 3.13 12.02 -5.95
C PHE A 22 3.18 11.06 -4.76
N ALA A 23 2.68 11.48 -3.59
CA ALA A 23 2.77 10.73 -2.33
C ALA A 23 1.41 10.18 -1.87
N GLU A 24 0.50 9.90 -2.79
CA GLU A 24 -0.80 9.29 -2.50
C GLU A 24 -0.74 7.83 -2.94
N ASP A 25 -0.25 6.96 -2.05
CA ASP A 25 -0.47 5.52 -2.18
C ASP A 25 -1.97 5.29 -1.97
N GLU A 26 -2.71 5.07 -3.06
CA GLU A 26 -4.08 4.59 -2.98
C GLU A 26 -4.05 3.22 -2.30
N ILE A 27 -4.54 3.13 -1.06
CA ILE A 27 -4.73 1.84 -0.41
C ILE A 27 -5.87 1.13 -1.16
N PRO A 28 -5.61 0.01 -1.87
CA PRO A 28 -6.64 -0.65 -2.64
C PRO A 28 -7.73 -1.15 -1.68
N LEU A 29 -8.98 -0.82 -2.00
CA LEU A 29 -10.12 -1.35 -1.25
C LEU A 29 -10.27 -2.84 -1.56
N VAL A 30 -10.28 -3.66 -0.51
CA VAL A 30 -10.69 -5.06 -0.61
C VAL A 30 -12.23 -5.07 -0.69
N LEU A 31 -12.77 -5.63 -1.76
CA LEU A 31 -14.22 -5.74 -1.92
C LEU A 31 -14.81 -6.73 -0.92
N GLU A 32 -16.03 -6.46 -0.46
CA GLU A 32 -16.84 -7.44 0.25
C GLU A 32 -17.02 -8.69 -0.63
N GLY A 33 -16.89 -9.87 -0.04
CA GLY A 33 -16.95 -11.14 -0.76
C GLY A 33 -15.71 -11.47 -1.58
N ALA A 34 -14.61 -10.70 -1.47
CA ALA A 34 -13.33 -11.07 -2.08
C ALA A 34 -12.92 -12.49 -1.63
N VAL A 35 -12.40 -13.31 -2.55
CA VAL A 35 -11.97 -14.67 -2.24
C VAL A 35 -10.55 -14.63 -1.70
N TRP A 36 -10.38 -15.13 -0.48
CA TRP A 36 -9.09 -15.25 0.19
C TRP A 36 -8.74 -16.71 0.43
N LYS A 37 -7.44 -17.02 0.35
CA LYS A 37 -6.91 -18.29 0.84
C LYS A 37 -6.77 -18.24 2.36
N TYR A 38 -7.04 -19.35 3.02
CA TYR A 38 -6.91 -19.50 4.47
C TYR A 38 -6.46 -20.90 4.86
N LEU A 39 -5.79 -21.00 6.00
CA LEU A 39 -5.45 -22.25 6.66
C LEU A 39 -5.94 -22.18 8.11
N ASP A 40 -6.96 -22.99 8.46
CA ASP A 40 -7.57 -23.01 9.81
C ASP A 40 -7.24 -24.28 10.61
N ASP A 41 -6.13 -24.94 10.28
CA ASP A 41 -5.75 -26.23 10.86
C ASP A 41 -5.19 -26.15 12.29
N GLY A 42 -5.06 -24.94 12.84
CA GLY A 42 -4.55 -24.68 14.19
C GLY A 42 -3.03 -24.72 14.33
N ASN A 43 -2.29 -24.87 13.23
CA ASN A 43 -0.83 -24.87 13.25
C ASN A 43 -0.25 -23.44 13.27
N ASP A 44 0.82 -23.24 14.03
CA ASP A 44 1.61 -22.00 13.98
C ASP A 44 2.60 -22.06 12.82
N LEU A 45 2.33 -21.29 11.77
CA LEU A 45 3.20 -21.17 10.59
C LEU A 45 4.36 -20.18 10.80
N GLY A 46 4.44 -19.52 11.95
CA GLY A 46 5.40 -18.44 12.19
C GLY A 46 5.19 -17.27 11.23
N THR A 47 6.28 -16.84 10.58
CA THR A 47 6.30 -15.68 9.66
C THR A 47 6.50 -16.05 8.19
N ASP A 48 6.90 -17.29 7.91
CA ASP A 48 7.34 -17.72 6.57
C ASP A 48 6.20 -17.65 5.53
N TRP A 49 4.95 -17.81 5.97
CA TRP A 49 3.76 -17.70 5.10
C TRP A 49 3.59 -16.34 4.42
N ARG A 50 4.32 -15.31 4.87
CA ARG A 50 4.28 -13.96 4.33
C ARG A 50 5.27 -13.74 3.19
N GLU A 51 6.21 -14.67 2.99
CA GLU A 51 7.18 -14.60 1.91
C GLU A 51 6.51 -14.78 0.55
N SER A 52 6.99 -14.07 -0.46
CA SER A 52 6.35 -14.04 -1.78
C SER A 52 6.37 -15.38 -2.53
N ASP A 53 7.27 -16.28 -2.13
CA ASP A 53 7.47 -17.61 -2.71
C ASP A 53 6.91 -18.74 -1.84
N TYR A 54 6.17 -18.41 -0.78
CA TYR A 54 5.50 -19.41 0.05
C TYR A 54 4.44 -20.18 -0.75
N ASP A 55 4.46 -21.51 -0.67
CA ASP A 55 3.49 -22.36 -1.35
C ASP A 55 2.18 -22.44 -0.56
N ASP A 56 1.20 -21.64 -0.97
CA ASP A 56 -0.16 -21.64 -0.44
C ASP A 56 -1.14 -22.48 -1.29
N SER A 57 -0.64 -23.38 -2.15
CA SER A 57 -1.48 -24.13 -3.10
C SER A 57 -2.45 -25.10 -2.42
N SER A 58 -2.15 -25.57 -1.21
CA SER A 58 -3.00 -26.47 -0.43
C SER A 58 -4.01 -25.75 0.47
N TRP A 59 -3.99 -24.42 0.52
CA TRP A 59 -4.90 -23.65 1.38
C TRP A 59 -6.31 -23.64 0.80
N GLU A 60 -7.29 -23.72 1.68
CA GLU A 60 -8.70 -23.57 1.31
C GLU A 60 -8.96 -22.12 0.86
N SER A 61 -10.02 -21.89 0.08
CA SER A 61 -10.38 -20.56 -0.42
C SER A 61 -11.85 -20.25 -0.19
N GLY A 62 -12.15 -19.03 0.25
CA GLY A 62 -13.52 -18.63 0.59
C GLY A 62 -13.73 -17.12 0.51
N ALA A 63 -14.98 -16.71 0.37
CA ALA A 63 -15.36 -15.30 0.38
C ALA A 63 -15.13 -14.70 1.77
N ALA A 64 -14.48 -13.53 1.83
CA ALA A 64 -14.44 -12.70 3.03
C ALA A 64 -15.84 -12.14 3.30
N GLY A 65 -16.36 -12.40 4.50
CA GLY A 65 -17.68 -11.96 4.96
C GLY A 65 -17.61 -11.14 6.23
#